data_AF-A0A9E1Y781-F1
#
_entry.id   AF-A0A9E1Y781-F1
#
_cell.length_a   1.000
_cell.length_b   1.000
_cell.length_c   1.000
_cell.angle_alpha   90.00
_cell.angle_beta   90.00
_cell.angle_gamma   90.00
#
_symmetry.space_group_name_H-M   'P 1'
#
loop_
_entity.id
_entity.type
_entity.pdbx_description
1 polymer ?
#
loop_
_entity_poly.entity_id
_entity_poly.type
_entity_poly.pdbx_seq_one_letter_code
_entity_poly.pdbx_strand_id
1 'polypeptide(L)'
;MLKLFLLASIYIFSISKDDRAEIAGIKFKVIQNGDSDRRYIWLHGDEQTARMALENHMKRYKGKAFLVQGILRESEFFGGIIDPNRIFSSDGAQANIQKYNPKWTQRKKRESLLAINKDRKSFFESIFPPNGEVLVALHNNYKGYNIYKELSSSDANSIKKDQNPRDFFICTNRSDYEILSRSPFNVVLQEKPTNKDDGSLSWAANRNEIRYVNIETRLGWLSQQKKMLNYIEKNL
;
A
#
# COMPACT_ATOMS: atom_id res chain seq x y z
N MET A 1 42.94 36.60 16.18
CA MET A 1 42.51 35.28 16.68
C MET A 1 41.03 35.10 16.36
N LEU A 2 40.69 34.33 15.33
CA LEU A 2 39.30 34.12 14.90
C LEU A 2 38.87 32.72 15.38
N LYS A 3 37.98 32.66 16.38
CA LYS A 3 37.42 31.40 16.88
C LYS A 3 36.30 30.94 15.94
N LEU A 4 36.56 29.83 15.26
CA LEU A 4 35.61 29.11 14.41
C LEU A 4 34.60 28.38 15.31
N PHE A 5 33.32 28.76 15.26
CA PHE A 5 32.25 28.00 15.93
C PHE A 5 31.78 26.88 15.01
N LEU A 6 32.07 25.64 15.41
CA LEU A 6 31.56 24.44 14.78
C LEU A 6 30.13 24.18 15.31
N LEU A 7 29.11 24.53 14.54
CA LEU A 7 27.72 24.13 14.81
C LEU A 7 27.55 22.67 14.41
N ALA A 8 27.71 21.76 15.38
CA ALA A 8 27.32 20.38 15.23
C ALA A 8 25.79 20.29 15.25
N SER A 9 25.18 20.03 14.10
CA SER A 9 23.75 19.72 14.01
C SER A 9 23.50 18.34 14.61
N ILE A 10 22.95 18.32 15.82
CA ILE A 10 22.48 17.10 16.48
C ILE A 10 21.18 16.70 15.76
N TYR A 11 21.26 15.68 14.90
CA TYR A 11 20.07 14.99 14.40
C TYR A 11 19.46 14.20 15.56
N ILE A 12 18.48 14.79 16.22
CA ILE A 12 17.62 14.07 17.16
C ILE A 12 16.74 13.15 16.32
N PHE A 13 17.13 11.88 16.21
CA PHE A 13 16.19 10.83 15.86
C PHE A 13 15.18 10.74 17.01
N SER A 14 14.05 11.42 16.85
CA SER A 14 12.87 11.15 17.67
C SER A 14 12.48 9.70 17.39
N ILE A 15 12.82 8.80 18.31
CA ILE A 15 12.20 7.48 18.38
C ILE A 15 10.74 7.77 18.69
N SER A 16 9.92 7.85 17.64
CA SER A 16 8.47 7.93 17.81
C SER A 16 8.05 6.75 18.68
N LYS A 17 7.23 7.06 19.70
CA LYS A 17 6.40 6.13 20.46
C LYS A 17 5.99 4.98 19.54
N ASP A 18 6.07 3.73 20.02
CA ASP A 18 5.79 2.48 19.28
C ASP A 18 4.40 2.52 18.63
N ASP A 19 4.28 3.23 17.50
CA ASP A 19 3.08 3.40 16.70
C ASP A 19 2.88 2.05 16.02
N ARG A 20 2.21 1.13 16.70
CA ARG A 20 1.80 -0.14 16.08
C ARG A 20 0.44 0.11 15.44
N ALA A 21 0.38 0.05 14.11
CA ALA A 21 -0.88 -0.04 13.41
C ALA A 21 -1.31 -1.51 13.36
N GLU A 22 -2.58 -1.79 13.65
CA GLU A 22 -3.11 -3.14 13.69
C GLU A 22 -4.53 -3.16 13.12
N ILE A 23 -4.86 -4.24 12.41
CA ILE A 23 -6.23 -4.55 12.01
C ILE A 23 -6.50 -6.02 12.30
N ALA A 24 -7.39 -6.29 13.27
CA ALA A 24 -7.83 -7.63 13.63
C ALA A 24 -6.68 -8.63 13.88
N GLY A 25 -5.67 -8.21 14.66
CA GLY A 25 -4.49 -9.01 14.97
C GLY A 25 -3.34 -8.91 13.97
N ILE A 26 -3.57 -8.37 12.76
CA ILE A 26 -2.54 -8.19 11.74
C ILE A 26 -1.76 -6.92 12.06
N LYS A 27 -0.50 -7.10 12.45
CA LYS A 27 0.36 -6.02 12.94
C LYS A 27 1.20 -5.42 11.82
N PHE A 28 1.43 -4.12 11.92
CA PHE A 28 2.30 -3.36 11.04
C PHE A 28 3.41 -2.70 11.85
N LYS A 29 4.65 -2.85 11.37
CA LYS A 29 5.77 -2.03 11.79
C LYS A 29 5.63 -0.65 11.15
N VAL A 30 5.69 0.40 11.96
CA VAL A 30 5.69 1.78 11.48
C VAL A 30 7.11 2.32 11.42
N ILE A 31 7.45 2.97 10.30
CA ILE A 31 8.71 3.69 10.10
C ILE A 31 8.35 5.12 9.70
N GLN A 32 8.93 6.11 10.36
CA GLN A 32 8.73 7.52 10.04
C GLN A 32 10.06 8.22 9.82
N ASN A 33 10.10 9.14 8.85
CA ASN A 33 11.21 10.05 8.63
C ASN A 33 10.67 11.46 8.45
N GLY A 34 11.12 12.40 9.30
CA GLY A 34 10.64 13.78 9.30
C GLY A 34 9.12 13.93 9.53
N ASP A 35 8.65 15.15 9.29
CA ASP A 35 7.25 15.53 9.36
C ASP A 35 6.67 15.70 7.96
N SER A 36 5.67 14.89 7.64
CA SER A 36 4.97 14.86 6.35
C SER A 36 3.70 14.00 6.46
N ASP A 37 2.66 14.44 5.75
CA ASP A 37 1.39 13.72 5.65
C ASP A 37 1.42 12.59 4.63
N ARG A 38 2.49 12.47 3.83
CA ARG A 38 2.74 11.36 2.90
C ARG A 38 2.73 10.01 3.63
N ARG A 39 2.00 9.04 3.07
CA ARG A 39 1.87 7.70 3.63
C ARG A 39 2.36 6.64 2.64
N TYR A 40 2.94 5.57 3.18
CA TYR A 40 3.38 4.41 2.42
C TYR A 40 2.88 3.14 3.08
N ILE A 41 2.57 2.10 2.30
CA ILE A 41 2.13 0.82 2.86
C ILE A 41 2.65 -0.37 2.06
N TRP A 42 2.99 -1.43 2.77
CA TRP A 42 3.41 -2.72 2.22
C TRP A 42 2.62 -3.82 2.92
N LEU A 43 1.79 -4.54 2.15
CA LEU A 43 0.72 -5.39 2.69
C LEU A 43 1.04 -6.88 2.69
N HIS A 44 1.89 -7.40 1.79
CA HIS A 44 2.17 -8.83 1.70
C HIS A 44 3.60 -9.17 2.12
N GLY A 45 3.76 -10.06 3.10
CA GLY A 45 5.05 -10.37 3.71
C GLY A 45 6.07 -11.03 2.79
N ASP A 46 5.64 -11.61 1.66
CA ASP A 46 6.50 -12.29 0.69
C ASP A 46 7.02 -11.34 -0.43
N GLU A 47 6.48 -10.13 -0.54
CA GLU A 47 6.83 -9.15 -1.57
C GLU A 47 8.09 -8.34 -1.17
N GLN A 48 9.20 -9.05 -0.98
CA GLN A 48 10.43 -8.53 -0.36
C GLN A 48 11.11 -7.41 -1.17
N THR A 49 10.93 -7.37 -2.49
CA THR A 49 11.52 -6.31 -3.33
C THR A 49 10.85 -4.96 -3.07
N ALA A 50 9.53 -4.95 -2.88
CA ALA A 50 8.76 -3.78 -2.46
C ALA A 50 9.18 -3.31 -1.07
N ARG A 51 9.33 -4.22 -0.10
CA ARG A 51 9.84 -3.90 1.24
C ARG A 51 11.21 -3.23 1.19
N MET A 52 12.17 -3.82 0.48
CA MET A 52 13.52 -3.28 0.36
C MET A 52 13.56 -1.90 -0.30
N ALA A 53 12.72 -1.69 -1.34
CA ALA A 53 12.61 -0.39 -2.00
C ALA A 53 12.06 0.67 -1.03
N LEU A 54 10.98 0.34 -0.30
CA LEU A 54 10.34 1.23 0.66
C LEU A 54 11.28 1.57 1.82
N GLU A 55 11.94 0.59 2.43
CA GLU A 55 12.92 0.85 3.50
C GLU A 55 14.08 1.74 3.02
N ASN A 56 14.55 1.57 1.79
CA ASN A 56 15.57 2.44 1.21
C ASN A 56 15.05 3.86 0.92
N HIS A 57 13.78 4.00 0.56
CA HIS A 57 13.11 5.27 0.35
C HIS A 57 13.00 6.06 1.66
N MET A 58 12.54 5.40 2.71
CA MET A 58 12.32 6.01 4.03
C MET A 58 13.61 6.50 4.72
N LYS A 59 14.79 6.04 4.27
CA LYS A 59 16.07 6.59 4.73
C LYS A 59 16.35 8.01 4.23
N ARG A 60 15.67 8.45 3.17
CA ARG A 60 16.00 9.69 2.44
C ARG A 60 14.84 10.67 2.35
N TYR A 61 13.62 10.15 2.24
CA TYR A 61 12.42 10.97 2.02
C TYR A 61 11.52 10.98 3.24
N LYS A 62 10.76 12.06 3.39
CA LYS A 62 9.85 12.24 4.52
C LYS A 62 8.57 11.43 4.34
N GLY A 63 7.93 11.09 5.45
CA GLY A 63 6.63 10.42 5.48
C GLY A 63 6.55 9.34 6.54
N LYS A 64 5.43 8.61 6.54
CA LYS A 64 5.18 7.48 7.44
C LYS A 64 4.83 6.22 6.64
N ALA A 65 5.52 5.11 6.92
CA ALA A 65 5.37 3.83 6.24
C ALA A 65 4.85 2.75 7.18
N PHE A 66 3.89 1.95 6.70
CA PHE A 66 3.30 0.80 7.40
C PHE A 66 3.72 -0.49 6.71
N LEU A 67 4.45 -1.34 7.41
CA LEU A 67 5.00 -2.59 6.87
C LEU A 67 4.36 -3.76 7.60
N VAL A 68 3.60 -4.59 6.90
CA VAL A 68 2.99 -5.79 7.50
C VAL A 68 4.07 -6.64 8.19
N GLN A 69 3.74 -7.21 9.34
CA GLN A 69 4.60 -8.17 10.02
C GLN A 69 4.33 -9.58 9.51
N GLY A 70 5.38 -10.27 9.08
CA GLY A 70 5.30 -11.61 8.52
C GLY A 70 6.16 -11.74 7.26
N ILE A 71 6.34 -12.98 6.79
CA ILE A 71 7.14 -13.30 5.59
C ILE A 71 6.33 -13.99 4.49
N LEU A 72 5.07 -14.31 4.78
CA LEU A 72 4.16 -14.97 3.86
C LEU A 72 3.22 -13.94 3.22
N ARG A 73 2.60 -14.34 2.11
CA ARG A 73 1.58 -13.53 1.43
C ARG A 73 0.39 -13.27 2.33
N GLU A 74 -0.17 -14.33 2.88
CA GLU A 74 -1.26 -14.28 3.85
C GLU A 74 -0.73 -14.03 5.27
N SER A 75 -1.51 -13.33 6.08
CA SER A 75 -1.24 -13.08 7.50
C SER A 75 -1.97 -14.09 8.37
N GLU A 76 -1.35 -14.46 9.50
CA GLU A 76 -2.04 -15.22 10.54
C GLU A 76 -3.21 -14.39 11.10
N PHE A 77 -4.37 -15.03 11.27
CA PHE A 77 -5.61 -14.38 11.61
C PHE A 77 -6.53 -15.34 12.38
N PHE A 78 -6.73 -15.10 13.69
CA PHE A 78 -7.57 -15.92 14.59
C PHE A 78 -7.30 -17.45 14.50
N GLY A 79 -6.03 -17.85 14.40
CA GLY A 79 -5.63 -19.26 14.24
C GLY A 79 -5.96 -19.84 12.86
N GLY A 80 -6.07 -18.99 11.85
CA GLY A 80 -6.15 -19.31 10.42
C GLY A 80 -5.35 -18.29 9.63
N ILE A 81 -5.68 -18.11 8.35
CA ILE A 81 -4.96 -17.16 7.47
C ILE A 81 -5.94 -16.28 6.69
N ILE A 82 -5.46 -15.11 6.28
CA ILE A 82 -6.21 -14.16 5.47
C ILE A 82 -5.26 -13.36 4.58
N ASP A 83 -5.72 -12.98 3.38
CA ASP A 83 -4.98 -12.04 2.53
C ASP A 83 -5.20 -10.61 3.08
N PRO A 84 -4.14 -9.93 3.56
CA PRO A 84 -4.26 -8.62 4.20
C PRO A 84 -4.69 -7.51 3.23
N ASN A 85 -4.64 -7.73 1.91
CA ASN A 85 -5.17 -6.82 0.89
C ASN A 85 -6.54 -7.25 0.36
N ARG A 86 -7.34 -7.96 1.17
CA ARG A 86 -8.72 -8.36 0.84
C ARG A 86 -9.72 -8.08 1.97
N ILE A 87 -9.33 -7.29 2.97
CA ILE A 87 -10.10 -7.08 4.21
C ILE A 87 -10.70 -5.67 4.36
N PHE A 88 -10.47 -4.80 3.38
CA PHE A 88 -10.83 -3.38 3.47
C PHE A 88 -12.29 -3.07 3.08
N SER A 89 -13.08 -4.10 2.80
CA SER A 89 -14.55 -4.08 2.73
C SER A 89 -15.14 -5.28 3.45
N SER A 90 -16.41 -5.20 3.88
CA SER A 90 -17.09 -6.31 4.53
C SER A 90 -17.23 -7.51 3.59
N ASP A 91 -17.60 -7.27 2.33
CA ASP A 91 -17.82 -8.32 1.34
C ASP A 91 -16.51 -9.00 0.93
N GLY A 92 -15.45 -8.22 0.70
CA GLY A 92 -14.11 -8.74 0.44
C GLY A 92 -13.59 -9.58 1.62
N ALA A 93 -13.72 -9.05 2.84
CA ALA A 93 -13.30 -9.76 4.04
C ALA A 93 -14.08 -11.07 4.23
N GLN A 94 -15.40 -11.04 4.02
CA GLN A 94 -16.25 -12.23 4.12
C GLN A 94 -15.84 -13.30 3.10
N ALA A 95 -15.67 -12.92 1.83
CA ALA A 95 -15.24 -13.83 0.78
C ALA A 95 -13.84 -14.42 1.07
N ASN A 96 -12.92 -13.62 1.59
CA ASN A 96 -11.58 -14.07 1.93
C ASN A 96 -11.58 -15.05 3.12
N ILE A 97 -12.36 -14.76 4.17
CA ILE A 97 -12.57 -15.67 5.29
C ILE A 97 -13.14 -17.01 4.81
N GLN A 98 -14.13 -16.99 3.91
CA GLN A 98 -14.71 -18.22 3.35
C GLN A 98 -13.70 -19.03 2.54
N LYS A 99 -12.89 -18.37 1.70
CA LYS A 99 -11.86 -18.99 0.86
C LYS A 99 -10.77 -19.68 1.68
N TYR A 100 -10.18 -18.97 2.63
CA TYR A 100 -8.98 -19.44 3.34
C TYR A 100 -9.30 -20.28 4.59
N ASN A 101 -10.51 -20.13 5.15
CA ASN A 101 -10.89 -20.80 6.39
C ASN A 101 -12.18 -21.64 6.21
N PRO A 102 -12.24 -22.58 5.23
CA PRO A 102 -13.47 -23.28 4.88
C PRO A 102 -14.01 -24.12 6.05
N LYS A 103 -13.11 -24.70 6.85
CA LYS A 103 -13.42 -25.56 8.02
C LYS A 103 -13.91 -24.81 9.26
N TRP A 104 -13.86 -23.48 9.27
CA TRP A 104 -14.37 -22.71 10.41
C TRP A 104 -15.89 -22.80 10.51
N THR A 105 -16.39 -22.82 11.74
CA THR A 105 -17.83 -22.73 12.01
C THR A 105 -18.38 -21.37 11.55
N GLN A 106 -19.68 -21.31 11.23
CA GLN A 106 -20.33 -20.05 10.83
C GLN A 106 -20.21 -18.98 11.91
N ARG A 107 -20.28 -19.38 13.19
CA ARG A 107 -20.05 -18.47 14.32
C ARG A 107 -18.65 -17.84 14.26
N LYS A 108 -17.60 -18.66 14.12
CA LYS A 108 -16.22 -18.15 14.05
C LYS A 108 -16.02 -17.21 12.85
N LYS A 109 -16.55 -17.56 11.67
CA LYS A 109 -16.49 -16.69 10.48
C LYS A 109 -17.15 -15.33 10.72
N ARG A 110 -18.34 -15.33 11.36
CA ARG A 110 -19.06 -14.08 11.71
C ARG A 110 -18.29 -13.25 12.74
N GLU A 111 -17.79 -13.85 13.81
CA GLU A 111 -17.03 -13.16 14.86
C GLU A 111 -15.75 -12.54 14.30
N SER A 112 -15.01 -13.27 13.48
CA SER A 112 -13.81 -12.77 12.82
C SER A 112 -14.09 -11.62 11.84
N LEU A 113 -15.19 -11.69 11.07
CA LEU A 113 -15.61 -10.58 10.20
C LEU A 113 -15.97 -9.33 11.01
N LEU A 114 -16.68 -9.49 12.15
CA LEU A 114 -17.01 -8.39 13.04
C LEU A 114 -15.76 -7.73 13.63
N ALA A 115 -14.73 -8.50 13.97
CA ALA A 115 -13.46 -7.96 14.43
C ALA A 115 -12.77 -7.10 13.36
N ILE A 116 -12.67 -7.58 12.11
CA ILE A 116 -12.14 -6.78 10.99
C ILE A 116 -12.94 -5.49 10.82
N ASN A 117 -14.27 -5.59 10.80
CA ASN A 117 -15.15 -4.43 10.59
C ASN A 117 -15.00 -3.38 11.70
N LYS A 118 -14.82 -3.83 12.95
CA LYS A 118 -14.62 -2.95 14.10
C LYS A 118 -13.32 -2.16 14.00
N ASP A 119 -12.23 -2.83 13.62
CA ASP A 119 -10.88 -2.22 13.61
C ASP A 119 -10.61 -1.38 12.36
N ARG A 120 -11.38 -1.60 11.28
CA ARG A 120 -11.15 -0.97 9.97
C ARG A 120 -11.12 0.55 10.04
N LYS A 121 -12.03 1.17 10.81
CA LYS A 121 -12.10 2.63 10.92
C LYS A 121 -10.82 3.21 11.50
N SER A 122 -10.38 2.72 12.66
CA SER A 122 -9.15 3.18 13.31
C SER A 122 -7.90 2.86 12.48
N PHE A 123 -7.91 1.75 11.75
CA PHE A 123 -6.82 1.44 10.83
C PHE A 123 -6.74 2.46 9.68
N PHE A 124 -7.87 2.81 9.05
CA PHE A 124 -7.93 3.84 8.02
C PHE A 124 -7.50 5.22 8.53
N GLU A 125 -7.94 5.62 9.73
CA GLU A 125 -7.49 6.86 10.37
C GLU A 125 -5.96 6.91 10.57
N SER A 126 -5.32 5.74 10.71
CA SER A 126 -3.87 5.64 10.84
C SER A 126 -3.15 5.72 9.49
N ILE A 127 -3.63 4.98 8.49
CA ILE A 127 -2.91 4.80 7.22
C ILE A 127 -3.27 5.81 6.14
N PHE A 128 -4.44 6.45 6.23
CA PHE A 128 -4.83 7.45 5.26
C PHE A 128 -4.12 8.78 5.54
N PRO A 129 -3.51 9.39 4.51
CA PRO A 129 -2.88 10.69 4.63
C PRO A 129 -3.94 11.74 4.99
N PRO A 130 -3.70 12.58 5.99
CA PRO A 130 -4.53 13.76 6.18
C PRO A 130 -4.24 14.80 5.08
N ASN A 131 -5.08 15.82 4.97
CA ASN A 131 -4.87 17.00 4.11
C ASN A 131 -4.70 16.73 2.60
N GLY A 132 -5.16 15.59 2.10
CA GLY A 132 -5.15 15.28 0.66
C GLY A 132 -3.77 14.92 0.10
N GLU A 133 -2.84 14.51 0.95
CA GLU A 133 -1.57 13.88 0.53
C GLU A 133 -1.82 12.47 -0.06
N VAL A 134 -0.79 11.85 -0.66
CA VAL A 134 -0.94 10.54 -1.33
C VAL A 134 -0.60 9.38 -0.39
N LEU A 135 -1.37 8.30 -0.50
CA LEU A 135 -1.02 6.97 0.03
C LEU A 135 -0.38 6.13 -1.09
N VAL A 136 0.87 5.72 -0.90
CA VAL A 136 1.59 4.89 -1.87
C VAL A 136 1.69 3.45 -1.37
N ALA A 137 1.01 2.52 -2.03
CA ALA A 137 1.15 1.09 -1.78
C ALA A 137 2.22 0.49 -2.70
N LEU A 138 3.11 -0.32 -2.14
CA LEU A 138 4.15 -0.99 -2.91
C LEU A 138 3.90 -2.50 -2.89
N HIS A 139 3.89 -3.07 -4.08
CA HIS A 139 3.65 -4.49 -4.28
C HIS A 139 4.70 -5.12 -5.19
N ASN A 140 4.81 -6.45 -5.08
CA ASN A 140 5.44 -7.24 -6.11
C ASN A 140 4.49 -8.29 -6.66
N ASN A 141 4.42 -8.38 -7.98
CA ASN A 141 3.62 -9.40 -8.64
C ASN A 141 4.42 -10.64 -9.04
N TYR A 142 3.67 -11.72 -9.22
CA TYR A 142 4.12 -13.01 -9.73
C TYR A 142 3.77 -13.21 -11.21
N LYS A 143 4.26 -14.31 -11.80
CA LYS A 143 3.99 -14.65 -13.20
C LYS A 143 2.47 -14.76 -13.42
N GLY A 144 1.95 -14.01 -14.39
CA GLY A 144 0.55 -14.05 -14.78
C GLY A 144 -0.33 -12.90 -14.24
N TYR A 145 0.17 -12.05 -13.35
CA TYR A 145 -0.49 -10.78 -13.00
C TYR A 145 0.21 -9.61 -13.70
N ASN A 146 -0.58 -8.76 -14.37
CA ASN A 146 -0.12 -7.62 -15.17
C ASN A 146 -1.27 -6.61 -15.38
N ILE A 147 -0.95 -5.45 -15.93
CA ILE A 147 -1.89 -4.35 -16.15
C ILE A 147 -3.16 -4.74 -16.92
N TYR A 148 -3.09 -5.71 -17.83
CA TYR A 148 -4.27 -6.11 -18.62
C TYR A 148 -5.39 -6.71 -17.77
N LYS A 149 -5.07 -7.25 -16.59
CA LYS A 149 -6.07 -7.75 -15.63
C LYS A 149 -6.86 -6.66 -14.94
N GLU A 150 -6.35 -5.43 -14.93
CA GLU A 150 -6.99 -4.29 -14.28
C GLU A 150 -7.86 -3.47 -15.24
N LEU A 151 -7.81 -3.72 -16.55
CA LEU A 151 -8.50 -2.88 -17.54
C LEU A 151 -10.01 -2.89 -17.38
N SER A 152 -10.61 -4.03 -17.02
CA SER A 152 -12.06 -4.12 -16.84
C SER A 152 -12.58 -3.33 -15.63
N SER A 153 -11.70 -3.02 -14.69
CA SER A 153 -11.98 -2.26 -13.47
C SER A 153 -11.51 -0.80 -13.57
N SER A 154 -10.99 -0.37 -14.72
CA SER A 154 -10.34 0.93 -14.86
C SER A 154 -11.08 1.89 -15.78
N ASP A 155 -11.14 3.15 -15.38
CA ASP A 155 -11.78 4.25 -16.11
C ASP A 155 -10.89 4.83 -17.22
N ALA A 156 -9.58 4.71 -17.07
CA ALA A 156 -8.60 5.12 -18.06
C ALA A 156 -7.32 4.30 -17.95
N ASN A 157 -6.53 4.25 -19.02
CA ASN A 157 -5.23 3.57 -19.02
C ASN A 157 -4.24 4.29 -19.95
N SER A 158 -2.95 4.16 -19.61
CA SER A 158 -1.83 4.52 -20.46
C SER A 158 -0.83 3.36 -20.44
N ILE A 159 -0.85 2.55 -21.50
CA ILE A 159 0.03 1.39 -21.67
C ILE A 159 1.12 1.77 -22.66
N LYS A 160 2.38 1.59 -22.26
CA LYS A 160 3.56 1.92 -23.08
C LYS A 160 3.99 0.69 -23.86
N LYS A 161 4.23 0.87 -25.16
CA LYS A 161 4.60 -0.20 -26.08
C LYS A 161 5.87 -0.97 -25.65
N ASP A 162 6.84 -0.25 -25.09
CA ASP A 162 8.17 -0.80 -24.75
C ASP A 162 8.35 -1.02 -23.23
N GLN A 163 7.28 -1.01 -22.45
CA GLN A 163 7.34 -1.33 -21.02
C GLN A 163 6.83 -2.74 -20.74
N ASN A 164 7.40 -3.36 -19.71
CA ASN A 164 6.89 -4.62 -19.21
C ASN A 164 5.47 -4.41 -18.63
N PRO A 165 4.44 -5.14 -19.11
CA PRO A 165 3.07 -5.01 -18.59
C PRO A 165 2.93 -5.34 -17.09
N ARG A 166 3.94 -5.98 -16.49
CA ARG A 166 4.00 -6.28 -15.06
C ARG A 166 4.48 -5.12 -14.20
N ASP A 167 5.03 -4.07 -14.82
CA ASP A 167 5.48 -2.88 -14.11
C ASP A 167 4.49 -1.75 -14.41
N PHE A 168 3.63 -1.45 -13.45
CA PHE A 168 2.55 -0.49 -13.66
C PHE A 168 2.08 0.16 -12.37
N PHE A 169 1.42 1.31 -12.53
CA PHE A 169 0.69 1.97 -11.46
C PHE A 169 -0.81 1.68 -11.53
N ILE A 170 -1.46 1.65 -10.38
CA ILE A 170 -2.91 1.83 -10.24
C ILE A 170 -3.09 3.11 -9.44
N CYS A 171 -3.91 4.05 -9.90
CA CYS A 171 -4.21 5.26 -9.11
C CYS A 171 -5.70 5.56 -9.06
N THR A 172 -6.13 6.31 -8.05
CA THR A 172 -7.55 6.65 -7.82
C THR A 172 -7.92 8.07 -8.20
N ASN A 173 -6.92 8.94 -8.41
CA ASN A 173 -7.12 10.36 -8.66
C ASN A 173 -6.79 10.73 -10.12
N ARG A 174 -7.66 11.54 -10.74
CA ARG A 174 -7.53 11.98 -12.14
C ARG A 174 -6.28 12.82 -12.40
N SER A 175 -5.97 13.78 -11.52
CA SER A 175 -4.80 14.65 -11.67
C SER A 175 -3.50 13.85 -11.53
N ASP A 176 -3.44 12.91 -10.58
CA ASP A 176 -2.30 12.01 -10.43
C ASP A 176 -2.16 11.10 -11.67
N TYR A 177 -3.27 10.58 -12.21
CA TYR A 177 -3.27 9.82 -13.45
C TYR A 177 -2.71 10.61 -14.63
N GLU A 178 -3.10 11.88 -14.80
CA GLU A 178 -2.61 12.70 -15.91
C GLU A 178 -1.08 12.87 -15.86
N ILE A 179 -0.51 13.02 -14.66
CA ILE A 179 0.93 13.07 -14.44
C ILE A 179 1.56 11.71 -14.75
N LEU A 180 1.06 10.63 -14.15
CA LEU A 180 1.58 9.28 -14.32
C LEU A 180 1.45 8.77 -15.77
N SER A 181 0.42 9.19 -16.50
CA SER A 181 0.18 8.83 -17.89
C SER A 181 1.22 9.42 -18.84
N ARG A 182 1.88 10.52 -18.44
CA ARG A 182 3.00 11.12 -19.19
C ARG A 182 4.37 10.53 -18.78
N SER A 183 4.40 9.72 -17.73
CA SER A 183 5.59 9.00 -17.29
C SER A 183 6.01 7.92 -18.30
N PRO A 184 7.22 7.36 -18.20
CA PRO A 184 7.62 6.21 -19.01
C PRO A 184 6.97 4.90 -18.54
N PHE A 185 6.14 4.88 -17.49
CA PHE A 185 5.55 3.68 -16.92
C PHE A 185 4.10 3.47 -17.36
N ASN A 186 3.65 2.22 -17.26
CA ASN A 186 2.25 1.88 -17.46
C ASN A 186 1.40 2.38 -16.28
N VAL A 187 0.16 2.79 -16.54
CA VAL A 187 -0.77 3.20 -15.47
C VAL A 187 -2.22 2.91 -15.86
N VAL A 188 -3.03 2.55 -14.87
CA VAL A 188 -4.50 2.55 -14.93
C VAL A 188 -5.10 3.45 -13.86
N LEU A 189 -6.27 4.00 -14.14
CA LEU A 189 -7.05 4.83 -13.24
C LEU A 189 -8.32 4.08 -12.78
N GLN A 190 -8.55 4.06 -11.48
CA GLN A 190 -9.75 3.54 -10.81
C GLN A 190 -10.39 4.68 -10.00
N GLU A 191 -11.09 5.59 -10.67
CA GLU A 191 -11.69 6.78 -10.05
C GLU A 191 -13.18 6.60 -9.75
N LYS A 192 -13.89 5.71 -10.45
CA LYS A 192 -15.31 5.43 -10.19
C LYS A 192 -15.50 4.24 -9.25
N PRO A 193 -16.59 4.24 -8.46
CA PRO A 193 -16.96 3.08 -7.65
C PRO A 193 -17.10 1.81 -8.49
N THR A 194 -16.63 0.69 -7.94
CA THR A 194 -16.80 -0.63 -8.55
C THR A 194 -18.01 -1.36 -7.96
N ASN A 195 -18.69 -2.15 -8.79
CA ASN A 195 -19.66 -3.14 -8.33
C ASN A 195 -19.00 -4.47 -7.94
N LYS A 196 -17.68 -4.59 -8.10
CA LYS A 196 -16.86 -5.78 -7.80
C LYS A 196 -15.79 -5.42 -6.78
N ASP A 197 -16.22 -5.07 -5.57
CA ASP A 197 -15.32 -4.77 -4.46
C ASP A 197 -14.70 -6.06 -3.93
N ASP A 198 -13.41 -6.24 -4.19
CA ASP A 198 -12.64 -7.42 -3.79
C ASP A 198 -11.94 -7.24 -2.42
N GLY A 199 -12.23 -6.14 -1.72
CA GLY A 199 -11.65 -5.82 -0.41
C GLY A 199 -10.23 -5.28 -0.45
N SER A 200 -9.70 -4.92 -1.62
CA SER A 200 -8.37 -4.31 -1.75
C SER A 200 -8.31 -2.85 -1.28
N LEU A 201 -7.09 -2.42 -0.99
CA LEU A 201 -6.82 -1.07 -0.52
C LEU A 201 -7.07 -0.01 -1.60
N SER A 202 -6.90 -0.35 -2.89
CA SER A 202 -7.23 0.59 -3.98
C SER A 202 -8.72 0.93 -3.98
N TRP A 203 -9.61 -0.06 -3.82
CA TRP A 203 -11.04 0.20 -3.72
C TRP A 203 -11.43 0.89 -2.42
N ALA A 204 -10.76 0.57 -1.32
CA ALA A 204 -10.96 1.31 -0.08
C ALA A 204 -10.55 2.78 -0.21
N ALA A 205 -9.42 3.06 -0.85
CA ALA A 205 -8.98 4.42 -1.13
C ALA A 205 -9.98 5.14 -2.05
N ASN A 206 -10.45 4.50 -3.12
CA ASN A 206 -11.48 5.05 -4.01
C ASN A 206 -12.75 5.43 -3.23
N ARG A 207 -13.31 4.52 -2.42
CA ARG A 207 -14.53 4.76 -1.63
C ARG A 207 -14.39 5.87 -0.59
N ASN A 208 -13.18 6.10 -0.10
CA ASN A 208 -12.89 7.13 0.93
C ASN A 208 -12.26 8.39 0.32
N GLU A 209 -12.29 8.53 -1.02
CA GLU A 209 -11.76 9.71 -1.74
C GLU A 209 -10.28 10.01 -1.44
N ILE A 210 -9.50 8.95 -1.18
CA ILE A 210 -8.07 9.05 -0.89
C ILE A 210 -7.28 9.04 -2.19
N ARG A 211 -6.36 10.01 -2.35
CA ARG A 211 -5.32 9.96 -3.38
C ARG A 211 -4.41 8.77 -3.12
N TYR A 212 -4.50 7.77 -3.99
CA TYR A 212 -3.81 6.51 -3.81
C TYR A 212 -3.05 6.13 -5.07
N VAL A 213 -1.84 5.60 -4.89
CA VAL A 213 -1.03 5.02 -5.97
C VAL A 213 -0.47 3.66 -5.53
N ASN A 214 -0.83 2.61 -6.26
CA ASN A 214 -0.23 1.29 -6.16
C ASN A 214 0.94 1.18 -7.12
N ILE A 215 2.06 0.62 -6.68
CA ILE A 215 3.19 0.26 -7.55
C ILE A 215 3.28 -1.25 -7.64
N GLU A 216 3.05 -1.78 -8.83
CA GLU A 216 3.29 -3.18 -9.17
C GLU A 216 4.61 -3.32 -9.90
N THR A 217 5.49 -4.20 -9.44
CA THR A 217 6.65 -4.67 -10.21
C THR A 217 6.88 -6.15 -10.03
N ARG A 218 7.64 -6.76 -10.94
CA ARG A 218 8.08 -8.15 -10.76
C ARG A 218 8.95 -8.33 -9.50
N LEU A 219 8.66 -9.38 -8.71
CA LEU A 219 9.56 -9.81 -7.62
C LEU A 219 11.00 -10.04 -8.13
N GLY A 220 11.97 -9.45 -7.44
CA GLY A 220 13.39 -9.45 -7.79
C GLY A 220 13.87 -8.21 -8.56
N TRP A 221 12.96 -7.32 -9.00
CA TRP A 221 13.31 -6.15 -9.81
C TRP A 221 13.43 -4.85 -9.00
N LEU A 222 14.34 -4.84 -8.03
CA LEU A 222 14.53 -3.73 -7.09
C LEU A 222 14.84 -2.38 -7.77
N SER A 223 15.64 -2.39 -8.83
CA SER A 223 15.98 -1.16 -9.55
C SER A 223 14.74 -0.53 -10.20
N GLN A 224 13.81 -1.33 -10.71
CA GLN A 224 12.56 -0.85 -11.32
C GLN A 224 11.61 -0.31 -10.26
N GLN A 225 11.39 -1.05 -9.15
CA GLN A 225 10.56 -0.57 -8.04
C GLN A 225 11.04 0.79 -7.51
N LYS A 226 12.36 0.96 -7.35
CA LYS A 226 12.96 2.22 -6.91
C LYS A 226 12.78 3.36 -7.92
N LYS A 227 12.88 3.07 -9.23
CA LYS A 227 12.65 4.08 -10.29
C LYS A 227 11.21 4.59 -10.27
N MET A 228 10.24 3.67 -10.16
CA MET A 228 8.81 4.00 -10.10
C MET A 228 8.47 4.77 -8.83
N LEU A 229 8.96 4.32 -7.67
CA LEU A 229 8.74 5.02 -6.40
C LEU A 229 9.35 6.43 -6.38
N ASN A 230 10.56 6.59 -6.92
CA ASN A 230 11.21 7.88 -7.05
C ASN A 230 10.51 8.80 -8.06
N TYR A 231 9.78 8.26 -9.03
CA TYR A 231 8.96 9.07 -9.93
C TYR A 231 7.77 9.68 -9.18
N ILE A 232 7.08 8.89 -8.35
CA ILE A 232 5.99 9.39 -7.49
C ILE A 232 6.50 10.52 -6.60
N GLU A 233 7.58 10.28 -5.84
CA GLU A 233 8.17 11.27 -4.92
C GLU A 233 8.50 12.61 -5.57
N LYS A 234 8.88 12.62 -6.85
CA LYS A 234 9.29 13.83 -7.56
C LYS A 234 8.13 14.59 -8.22
N ASN A 235 7.01 13.92 -8.45
CA ASN A 235 5.97 14.45 -9.33
C ASN A 235 4.57 14.50 -8.68
N LEU A 236 4.33 13.82 -7.54
CA LEU A 236 3.04 13.74 -6.84
C LEU A 236 3.14 14.12 -5.36
#